data_AF-A0A8B9MC07-F1
#
_entry.id   AF-A0A8B9MC07-F1
#
_cell.length_a   1.000
_cell.length_b   1.000
_cell.length_c   1.000
_cell.angle_alpha   90.00
_cell.angle_beta   90.00
_cell.angle_gamma   90.00
#
_symmetry.space_group_name_H-M   'P 1'
#
loop_
_entity.id
_entity.type
_entity.pdbx_description
1 polymer ?
#
loop_
_entity_poly.entity_id
_entity_poly.type
_entity_poly.pdbx_seq_one_letter_code
_entity_poly.pdbx_strand_id
1 'polypeptide(L)'
;CCFYISSVKLLQGADLFKDQTFFLSQISQDALRKTIFPLGDLTKNFVKKIAAEHGLHHVLKKKESMGVCFIGERNFENFLLEYLEPQPGNFVSVEDKKVMGTHKGWFLYTIGQRARLAGLKDAWFVVDKDVSTGDVFVAPSTDHPALYRDLLRTNRVHWIAEEPPVELIRDKMMECHFRFRHQMALVPCVLTLNQDGSVWVTLVKPARAITPGQFAVFYKGDECLGSGKILRMGPSVYTMQQGKNREEGPKKEEIDKIEPAT
;
A
#
# COMPACT_ATOMS: atom_id res chain seq x y z
N CYS A 1 -4.43 39.60 -21.35
CA CYS A 1 -3.34 39.19 -20.44
C CYS A 1 -3.60 37.79 -19.90
N CYS A 2 -3.04 36.75 -20.53
CA CYS A 2 -3.03 35.40 -19.96
C CYS A 2 -1.90 35.34 -18.94
N PHE A 3 -2.21 35.46 -17.64
CA PHE A 3 -1.27 35.03 -16.62
C PHE A 3 -1.15 33.50 -16.73
N TYR A 4 -0.07 33.02 -17.36
CA TYR A 4 0.43 31.67 -17.15
C TYR A 4 0.86 31.58 -15.68
N ILE A 5 -0.09 31.29 -14.79
CA ILE A 5 0.25 30.96 -13.41
C ILE A 5 0.96 29.61 -13.47
N SER A 6 2.27 29.64 -13.21
CA SER A 6 3.13 28.46 -13.10
C SER A 6 2.48 27.42 -12.17
N SER A 7 2.64 26.13 -12.50
CA SER A 7 2.26 25.06 -11.60
C SER A 7 2.87 25.25 -10.21
N VAL A 8 2.08 25.03 -9.17
CA VAL A 8 2.55 24.99 -7.78
C VAL A 8 2.84 23.55 -7.40
N LYS A 9 3.68 23.36 -6.39
CA LYS A 9 4.12 22.05 -5.91
C LYS A 9 3.49 21.74 -4.56
N LEU A 10 3.18 20.46 -4.34
CA LEU A 10 2.84 19.96 -3.02
C LEU A 10 4.11 19.38 -2.39
N LEU A 11 4.59 19.97 -1.31
CA LEU A 11 5.80 19.53 -0.61
C LEU A 11 5.45 18.82 0.70
N GLN A 12 6.31 17.89 1.11
CA GLN A 12 6.23 17.28 2.44
C GLN A 12 6.35 18.35 3.52
N GLY A 13 5.57 18.20 4.59
CA GLY A 13 5.69 19.08 5.75
C GLY A 13 7.00 18.82 6.51
N ALA A 14 7.48 19.85 7.21
CA ALA A 14 8.70 19.77 8.04
C ALA A 14 8.61 18.69 9.13
N ASP A 15 7.41 18.41 9.63
CA ASP A 15 7.13 17.29 10.53
C ASP A 15 6.78 16.03 9.72
N LEU A 16 7.77 15.22 9.38
CA LEU A 16 7.58 14.03 8.55
C LEU A 16 6.61 13.00 9.17
N PHE A 17 6.45 12.98 10.49
CA PHE A 17 5.52 12.07 11.17
C PHE A 17 4.07 12.56 11.11
N LYS A 18 3.87 13.88 10.98
CA LYS A 18 2.57 14.54 10.85
C LYS A 18 2.27 15.03 9.42
N ASP A 19 3.17 14.78 8.48
CA ASP A 19 3.04 15.10 7.05
C ASP A 19 1.75 14.53 6.45
N GLN A 20 0.94 15.40 5.87
CA GLN A 20 -0.38 15.06 5.32
C GLN A 20 -0.40 14.95 3.79
N THR A 21 0.75 15.08 3.12
CA THR A 21 0.81 14.97 1.64
C THR A 21 0.23 13.66 1.11
N PHE A 22 0.29 12.57 1.89
CA PHE A 22 -0.35 11.30 1.54
C PHE A 22 -1.86 11.47 1.25
N PHE A 23 -2.57 12.19 2.11
CA PHE A 23 -4.01 12.43 1.97
C PHE A 23 -4.33 13.50 0.92
N LEU A 24 -3.41 14.45 0.72
CA LEU A 24 -3.52 15.51 -0.27
C LEU A 24 -3.03 15.08 -1.66
N SER A 25 -2.56 13.85 -1.84
CA SER A 25 -1.94 13.39 -3.09
C SER A 25 -2.87 13.35 -4.32
N GLN A 26 -4.18 13.52 -4.11
CA GLN A 26 -5.22 13.62 -5.14
C GLN A 26 -5.77 15.05 -5.29
N ILE A 27 -5.16 16.06 -4.64
CA ILE A 27 -5.60 17.46 -4.78
C ILE A 27 -5.42 17.91 -6.24
N SER A 28 -6.42 18.61 -6.78
CA SER A 28 -6.28 19.21 -8.11
C SER A 28 -5.34 20.41 -8.06
N GLN A 29 -4.69 20.69 -9.18
CA GLN A 29 -3.78 21.81 -9.25
C GLN A 29 -4.49 23.16 -9.03
N ASP A 30 -5.72 23.30 -9.55
CA ASP A 30 -6.55 24.49 -9.32
C ASP A 30 -6.85 24.72 -7.84
N ALA A 31 -7.19 23.66 -7.09
CA ALA A 31 -7.44 23.76 -5.66
C ALA A 31 -6.15 24.05 -4.88
N LEU A 32 -5.04 23.41 -5.24
CA LEU A 32 -3.75 23.60 -4.60
C LEU A 32 -3.27 25.06 -4.73
N ARG A 33 -3.42 25.68 -5.92
CA ARG A 33 -3.09 27.09 -6.16
C ARG A 33 -3.86 28.07 -5.28
N LYS A 34 -5.04 27.67 -4.80
CA LYS A 34 -5.94 28.50 -3.98
C LYS A 34 -5.86 28.16 -2.49
N THR A 35 -4.92 27.30 -2.10
CA THR A 35 -4.80 26.79 -0.73
C THR A 35 -3.51 27.30 -0.08
N ILE A 36 -3.59 27.64 1.22
CA ILE A 36 -2.43 28.01 2.03
C ILE A 36 -2.26 26.96 3.13
N PHE A 37 -1.03 26.49 3.35
CA PHE A 37 -0.67 25.56 4.42
C PHE A 37 0.21 26.26 5.47
N PRO A 38 -0.36 27.04 6.41
CA PRO A 38 0.42 27.87 7.33
C PRO A 38 1.24 27.08 8.36
N LEU A 39 0.99 25.77 8.46
CA LEU A 39 1.67 24.87 9.39
C LEU A 39 2.74 24.01 8.69
N GLY A 40 2.95 24.18 7.38
CA GLY A 40 3.81 23.30 6.57
C GLY A 40 5.25 23.24 7.07
N ASP A 41 5.79 24.37 7.52
CA ASP A 41 7.17 24.50 7.99
C ASP A 41 7.32 24.30 9.51
N LEU A 42 6.24 23.97 10.22
CA LEU A 42 6.22 23.90 11.68
C LEU A 42 6.07 22.47 12.17
N THR A 43 6.83 22.14 13.23
CA THR A 43 6.60 20.88 13.94
C THR A 43 5.36 20.94 14.81
N LYS A 44 4.73 19.79 15.05
CA LYS A 44 3.54 19.73 15.92
C LYS A 44 3.80 20.31 17.32
N ASN A 45 5.00 20.08 17.86
CA ASN A 45 5.40 20.61 19.16
C ASN A 45 5.50 22.13 19.13
N PHE A 46 6.05 22.70 18.06
CA PHE A 46 6.12 24.15 17.89
C PHE A 46 4.74 24.78 17.74
N VAL A 47 3.84 24.15 16.97
CA VAL A 47 2.44 24.60 16.85
C VAL A 47 1.73 24.59 18.22
N LYS A 48 1.97 23.57 19.06
CA LYS A 48 1.44 23.53 20.43
C LYS A 48 2.01 24.65 21.31
N LYS A 49 3.28 25.00 21.13
CA LYS A 49 3.91 26.12 21.85
C LYS A 49 3.26 27.45 21.47
N ILE A 50 3.11 27.74 20.17
CA ILE A 50 2.41 28.94 19.69
C ILE A 50 0.98 29.00 20.27
N ALA A 51 0.26 27.88 20.25
CA ALA A 51 -1.10 27.82 20.78
C ALA A 51 -1.14 28.13 22.30
N ALA A 52 -0.16 27.64 23.07
CA ALA A 52 -0.06 27.95 24.50
C ALA A 52 0.21 29.44 24.75
N GLU A 53 1.13 30.04 24.00
CA GLU A 53 1.50 31.46 24.11
C GLU A 53 0.34 32.41 23.79
N HIS A 54 -0.59 31.99 22.93
CA HIS A 54 -1.79 32.74 22.57
C HIS A 54 -3.02 32.38 23.41
N GLY A 55 -2.85 31.65 24.52
CA GLY A 55 -3.95 31.31 25.43
C GLY A 55 -4.94 30.27 24.88
N LEU A 56 -4.60 29.55 23.80
CA LEU A 56 -5.45 28.52 23.18
C LEU A 56 -5.38 27.17 23.92
N HIS A 57 -5.41 27.19 25.24
CA HIS A 57 -5.22 25.99 26.08
C HIS A 57 -6.28 24.90 25.87
N HIS A 58 -7.49 25.27 25.42
CA HIS A 58 -8.55 24.31 25.10
C HIS A 58 -8.17 23.40 23.93
N VAL A 59 -7.40 23.91 22.95
CA VAL A 59 -6.91 23.13 21.80
C VAL A 59 -5.88 22.09 22.24
N LEU A 60 -5.04 22.43 23.23
CA LEU A 60 -4.02 21.54 23.76
C LEU A 60 -4.61 20.31 24.49
N LYS A 61 -5.81 20.47 25.07
CA LYS A 61 -6.53 19.40 25.78
C LYS A 61 -7.34 18.50 24.83
N LYS A 62 -7.59 18.93 23.60
CA LYS A 62 -8.38 18.17 22.63
C LYS A 62 -7.57 16.98 22.12
N LYS A 63 -8.12 15.78 22.26
CA LYS A 63 -7.54 14.57 21.66
C LYS A 63 -7.53 14.69 20.14
N GLU A 64 -6.51 14.13 19.51
CA GLU A 64 -6.46 14.06 18.04
C GLU A 64 -7.59 13.15 17.54
N SER A 65 -8.24 13.56 16.45
CA SER A 65 -9.23 12.73 15.78
C SER A 65 -8.54 11.51 15.18
N MET A 66 -8.95 10.31 15.60
CA MET A 66 -8.44 9.04 15.09
C MET A 66 -9.55 8.34 14.29
N GLY A 67 -9.18 7.67 13.19
CA GLY A 67 -10.12 6.95 12.33
C GLY A 67 -10.68 7.78 11.18
N VAL A 68 -11.67 7.23 10.47
CA VAL A 68 -12.36 7.93 9.37
C VAL A 68 -13.19 9.06 9.96
N CYS A 69 -13.01 10.28 9.45
CA CYS A 69 -13.54 11.53 10.03
C CYS A 69 -15.03 11.54 10.39
N PHE A 70 -15.85 10.64 9.82
CA PHE A 70 -17.30 10.62 9.99
C PHE A 70 -17.86 9.37 10.70
N ILE A 71 -17.03 8.36 11.00
CA ILE A 71 -17.50 7.09 11.58
C ILE A 71 -17.52 7.14 13.12
N GLY A 72 -16.64 7.95 13.72
CA GLY A 72 -16.47 8.00 15.18
C GLY A 72 -15.83 6.72 15.75
N GLU A 73 -15.89 6.54 17.08
CA GLU A 73 -15.40 5.35 17.77
C GLU A 73 -16.43 4.20 17.68
N ARG A 74 -16.52 3.54 16.51
CA ARG A 74 -17.38 2.37 16.30
C ARG A 74 -16.57 1.11 16.00
N ASN A 75 -17.16 -0.06 16.28
CA ASN A 75 -16.62 -1.32 15.77
C ASN A 75 -16.77 -1.35 14.24
N PHE A 76 -15.64 -1.37 13.53
CA PHE A 76 -15.60 -1.24 12.08
C PHE A 76 -16.23 -2.44 11.35
N GLU A 77 -16.14 -3.65 11.90
CA GLU A 77 -16.80 -4.83 11.33
C GLU A 77 -18.33 -4.65 11.35
N ASN A 78 -18.88 -4.29 12.51
CA ASN A 78 -20.33 -4.06 12.65
C ASN A 78 -20.80 -2.95 11.71
N PHE A 79 -20.04 -1.84 11.64
CA PHE A 79 -20.35 -0.74 10.74
C PHE A 79 -20.42 -1.19 9.27
N LEU A 80 -19.46 -2.00 8.79
CA LEU A 80 -19.49 -2.49 7.41
C LEU A 80 -20.69 -3.39 7.14
N LEU A 81 -21.07 -4.24 8.11
CA LEU A 81 -22.19 -5.16 8.00
C LEU A 81 -23.58 -4.47 8.07
N GLU A 82 -23.64 -3.19 8.45
CA GLU A 82 -24.85 -2.37 8.30
C GLU A 82 -25.15 -2.03 6.83
N TYR A 83 -24.12 -2.05 5.96
CA TYR A 83 -24.23 -1.66 4.55
C TYR A 83 -23.93 -2.78 3.56
N LEU A 84 -23.22 -3.82 3.97
CA LEU A 84 -22.81 -4.95 3.13
C LEU A 84 -23.36 -6.26 3.70
N GLU A 85 -23.99 -7.04 2.83
CA GLU A 85 -24.45 -8.38 3.21
C GLU A 85 -23.25 -9.30 3.51
N PRO A 86 -23.31 -10.11 4.58
CA PRO A 86 -22.30 -11.13 4.85
C PRO A 86 -22.13 -12.08 3.66
N GLN A 87 -20.89 -12.31 3.26
CA GLN A 87 -20.51 -13.31 2.25
C GLN A 87 -19.54 -14.31 2.88
N PRO A 88 -20.04 -15.37 3.53
CA PRO A 88 -19.19 -16.30 4.25
C PRO A 88 -18.18 -16.98 3.33
N GLY A 89 -16.96 -17.19 3.85
CA GLY A 89 -15.86 -17.82 3.13
C GLY A 89 -14.88 -18.47 4.09
N ASN A 90 -13.84 -19.11 3.55
CA ASN A 90 -12.87 -19.85 4.36
C ASN A 90 -11.57 -19.06 4.56
N PHE A 91 -10.93 -19.31 5.71
CA PHE A 91 -9.50 -19.06 5.84
C PHE A 91 -8.73 -20.26 5.30
N VAL A 92 -7.83 -20.03 4.35
CA VAL A 92 -7.05 -21.09 3.71
C VAL A 92 -5.56 -20.83 3.89
N SER A 93 -4.83 -21.80 4.42
CA SER A 93 -3.37 -21.72 4.57
C SER A 93 -2.67 -21.73 3.21
N VAL A 94 -1.70 -20.84 3.00
CA VAL A 94 -0.91 -20.82 1.76
C VAL A 94 0.18 -21.88 1.68
N GLU A 95 0.54 -22.49 2.82
CA GLU A 95 1.60 -23.49 2.92
C GLU A 95 1.10 -24.87 2.45
N ASP A 96 -0.04 -25.32 2.99
CA ASP A 96 -0.56 -26.69 2.83
C ASP A 96 -1.98 -26.74 2.25
N LYS A 97 -2.58 -25.58 1.91
CA LYS A 97 -3.95 -25.44 1.40
C LYS A 97 -5.04 -25.92 2.37
N LYS A 98 -4.71 -26.10 3.65
CA LYS A 98 -5.67 -26.51 4.67
C LYS A 98 -6.66 -25.38 4.97
N VAL A 99 -7.94 -25.74 5.13
CA VAL A 99 -8.96 -24.84 5.68
C VAL A 99 -8.75 -24.68 7.18
N MET A 100 -8.53 -23.45 7.61
CA MET A 100 -8.18 -23.08 8.98
C MET A 100 -9.36 -22.54 9.79
N GLY A 101 -10.50 -22.30 9.14
CA GLY A 101 -11.72 -21.76 9.74
C GLY A 101 -12.57 -21.00 8.72
N THR A 102 -13.60 -20.31 9.18
CA THR A 102 -14.51 -19.51 8.35
C THR A 102 -14.59 -18.05 8.82
N HIS A 103 -15.10 -17.19 7.94
CA HIS A 103 -15.37 -15.78 8.23
C HIS A 103 -16.67 -15.29 7.61
N LYS A 104 -17.10 -14.08 7.95
CA LYS A 104 -18.35 -13.47 7.45
C LYS A 104 -18.23 -12.72 6.12
N GLY A 105 -17.01 -12.47 5.63
CA GLY A 105 -16.81 -11.71 4.39
C GLY A 105 -15.35 -11.37 4.15
N TRP A 106 -14.83 -11.62 2.94
CA TRP A 106 -13.46 -11.27 2.56
C TRP A 106 -13.18 -9.75 2.66
N PHE A 107 -14.22 -8.93 2.52
CA PHE A 107 -14.14 -7.46 2.61
C PHE A 107 -13.86 -6.94 4.03
N LEU A 108 -14.02 -7.80 5.06
CA LEU A 108 -13.69 -7.48 6.45
C LEU A 108 -12.19 -7.57 6.75
N TYR A 109 -11.40 -8.06 5.79
CA TYR A 109 -9.99 -8.36 5.97
C TYR A 109 -9.10 -7.57 5.03
N THR A 110 -7.98 -7.10 5.57
CA THR A 110 -6.94 -6.38 4.83
C THR A 110 -5.66 -7.21 4.82
N ILE A 111 -4.90 -7.18 3.72
CA ILE A 111 -3.60 -7.87 3.64
C ILE A 111 -2.69 -7.35 4.76
N GLY A 112 -1.97 -8.25 5.42
CA GLY A 112 -1.11 -7.97 6.57
C GLY A 112 -1.85 -7.86 7.91
N GLN A 113 -3.18 -7.94 7.94
CA GLN A 113 -3.96 -8.02 9.17
C GLN A 113 -3.76 -9.38 9.84
N ARG A 114 -3.66 -9.40 11.17
CA ARG A 114 -3.65 -10.64 11.94
C ARG A 114 -5.01 -11.33 11.83
N ALA A 115 -5.05 -12.53 11.27
CA ALA A 115 -6.21 -13.42 11.28
C ALA A 115 -6.29 -14.06 12.67
N ARG A 116 -7.26 -13.64 13.49
CA ARG A 116 -7.49 -14.17 14.84
C ARG A 116 -8.19 -15.53 14.77
N LEU A 117 -7.48 -16.53 14.27
CA LEU A 117 -7.99 -17.90 14.11
C LEU A 117 -8.12 -18.59 15.47
N ALA A 118 -9.24 -19.27 15.70
CA ALA A 118 -9.51 -19.95 16.97
C ALA A 118 -8.60 -21.18 17.13
N GLY A 119 -8.09 -21.39 18.35
CA GLY A 119 -7.35 -22.61 18.71
C GLY A 119 -5.89 -22.68 18.24
N LEU A 120 -5.36 -21.63 17.60
CA LEU A 120 -3.95 -21.56 17.17
C LEU A 120 -3.13 -20.71 18.13
N LYS A 121 -1.94 -21.22 18.51
CA LYS A 121 -0.99 -20.48 19.35
C LYS A 121 -0.26 -19.40 18.55
N ASP A 122 0.14 -19.72 17.32
CA ASP A 122 0.89 -18.82 16.47
C ASP A 122 0.02 -17.73 15.86
N ALA A 123 0.64 -16.57 15.60
CA ALA A 123 -0.04 -15.48 14.90
C ALA A 123 -0.08 -15.77 13.39
N TRP A 124 -1.29 -15.81 12.84
CA TRP A 124 -1.54 -15.93 11.41
C TRP A 124 -1.94 -14.58 10.83
N PHE A 125 -1.55 -14.34 9.58
CA PHE A 125 -1.77 -13.08 8.89
C PHE A 125 -2.42 -13.31 7.54
N VAL A 126 -3.31 -12.40 7.14
CA VAL A 126 -3.94 -12.39 5.82
C VAL A 126 -2.89 -12.00 4.79
N VAL A 127 -2.66 -12.86 3.78
CA VAL A 127 -1.62 -12.66 2.76
C VAL A 127 -2.17 -12.46 1.36
N ASP A 128 -3.40 -12.93 1.12
CA ASP A 128 -4.11 -12.74 -0.14
C ASP A 128 -5.62 -12.95 0.03
N LYS A 129 -6.41 -12.59 -0.98
CA LYS A 129 -7.87 -12.77 -1.01
C LYS A 129 -8.34 -13.15 -2.41
N ASP A 130 -9.21 -14.15 -2.50
CA ASP A 130 -9.90 -14.50 -3.73
C ASP A 130 -11.35 -14.02 -3.66
N VAL A 131 -11.67 -13.01 -4.46
CA VAL A 131 -13.03 -12.43 -4.50
C VAL A 131 -14.01 -13.37 -5.20
N SER A 132 -13.54 -14.26 -6.07
CA SER A 132 -14.38 -15.19 -6.82
C SER A 132 -14.83 -16.38 -5.97
N THR A 133 -13.94 -16.93 -5.14
CA THR A 133 -14.29 -18.02 -4.21
C THR A 133 -14.74 -17.51 -2.85
N GLY A 134 -14.39 -16.27 -2.50
CA GLY A 134 -14.63 -15.68 -1.19
C GLY A 134 -13.58 -16.09 -0.14
N ASP A 135 -12.54 -16.83 -0.52
CA ASP A 135 -11.52 -17.29 0.41
C ASP A 135 -10.52 -16.18 0.80
N VAL A 136 -10.10 -16.23 2.05
CA VAL A 136 -9.03 -15.39 2.60
C VAL A 136 -7.81 -16.26 2.88
N PHE A 137 -6.73 -16.00 2.16
CA PHE A 137 -5.49 -16.75 2.32
C PHE A 137 -4.68 -16.22 3.50
N VAL A 138 -4.15 -17.15 4.30
CA VAL A 138 -3.40 -16.84 5.52
C VAL A 138 -2.06 -17.56 5.57
N ALA A 139 -1.10 -16.98 6.29
CA ALA A 139 0.21 -17.57 6.53
C ALA A 139 0.68 -17.33 7.98
N PRO A 140 1.53 -18.21 8.55
CA PRO A 140 2.06 -18.04 9.90
C PRO A 140 3.18 -16.98 9.92
N SER A 141 3.40 -16.36 11.07
CA SER A 141 4.46 -15.35 11.32
C SER A 141 4.21 -13.98 10.67
N THR A 142 4.72 -12.94 11.34
CA THR A 142 4.59 -11.55 10.87
C THR A 142 5.42 -11.26 9.62
N ASP A 143 6.50 -12.01 9.40
CA ASP A 143 7.46 -11.78 8.31
C ASP A 143 7.39 -12.86 7.23
N HIS A 144 6.26 -13.57 7.13
CA HIS A 144 6.08 -14.60 6.10
C HIS A 144 6.33 -14.06 4.68
N PRO A 145 7.10 -14.74 3.81
CA PRO A 145 7.43 -14.24 2.47
C PRO A 145 6.21 -13.95 1.59
N ALA A 146 5.05 -14.57 1.84
CA ALA A 146 3.81 -14.31 1.11
C ALA A 146 3.24 -12.90 1.36
N LEU A 147 3.67 -12.22 2.42
CA LEU A 147 3.32 -10.83 2.71
C LEU A 147 4.14 -9.83 1.89
N TYR A 148 5.25 -10.24 1.29
CA TYR A 148 6.18 -9.34 0.63
C TYR A 148 6.01 -9.40 -0.88
N ARG A 149 5.91 -8.22 -1.49
CA ARG A 149 5.81 -8.01 -2.93
C ARG A 149 6.67 -6.81 -3.33
N ASP A 150 7.25 -6.86 -4.52
CA ASP A 150 8.11 -5.81 -5.08
C ASP A 150 7.56 -5.22 -6.37
N LEU A 151 6.42 -5.69 -6.84
CA LEU A 151 5.79 -5.19 -8.06
C LEU A 151 4.30 -4.89 -7.80
N LEU A 152 3.83 -3.76 -8.29
CA LEU A 152 2.41 -3.40 -8.29
C LEU A 152 2.06 -2.54 -9.50
N ARG A 153 0.78 -2.51 -9.85
CA ARG A 153 0.21 -1.64 -10.89
C ARG A 153 -0.89 -0.76 -10.32
N THR A 154 -0.86 0.51 -10.67
CA THR A 154 -1.93 1.46 -10.32
C THR A 154 -2.97 1.57 -11.42
N ASN A 155 -4.04 2.31 -11.15
CA ASN A 155 -4.85 2.94 -12.21
C ASN A 155 -4.08 4.11 -12.84
N ARG A 156 -4.74 4.88 -13.72
CA ARG A 156 -4.19 6.16 -14.20
C ARG A 156 -3.77 7.01 -13.01
N VAL A 157 -2.52 7.47 -13.03
CA VAL A 157 -1.98 8.32 -11.96
C VAL A 157 -2.59 9.72 -12.06
N HIS A 158 -3.01 10.24 -10.92
CA HIS A 158 -3.30 11.66 -10.77
C HIS A 158 -1.98 12.37 -10.46
N TRP A 159 -1.53 13.22 -11.37
CA TRP A 159 -0.36 14.06 -11.17
C TRP A 159 -0.77 15.43 -10.67
N ILE A 160 -0.13 15.91 -9.61
CA ILE A 160 -0.45 17.24 -9.04
C ILE A 160 -0.11 18.35 -10.03
N ALA A 161 0.95 18.15 -10.82
CA ALA A 161 1.32 19.04 -11.91
C ALA A 161 0.46 18.88 -13.18
N GLU A 162 -0.65 18.13 -13.11
CA GLU A 162 -1.58 17.77 -14.21
C GLU A 162 -0.97 16.83 -15.27
N GLU A 163 0.35 16.86 -15.46
CA GLU A 163 1.10 16.01 -16.36
C GLU A 163 2.15 15.15 -15.61
N PRO A 164 2.53 13.97 -16.13
CA PRO A 164 3.63 13.19 -15.58
C PRO A 164 4.97 13.94 -15.64
N PRO A 165 5.95 13.62 -14.78
CA PRO A 165 7.29 14.21 -14.85
C PRO A 165 7.94 13.98 -16.23
N VAL A 166 8.67 14.99 -16.72
CA VAL A 166 9.29 14.97 -18.07
C VAL A 166 10.20 13.75 -18.25
N GLU A 167 11.00 13.40 -17.23
CA GLU A 167 11.86 12.21 -17.26
C GLU A 167 11.04 10.92 -17.46
N LEU A 168 9.89 10.78 -16.78
CA LEU A 168 9.00 9.64 -16.93
C LEU A 168 8.35 9.57 -18.32
N ILE A 169 8.03 10.71 -18.93
CA ILE A 169 7.45 10.74 -20.28
C ILE A 169 8.49 10.34 -21.33
N ARG A 170 9.69 10.93 -21.24
CA ARG A 170 10.79 10.76 -22.19
C ARG A 170 11.35 9.35 -22.15
N ASP A 171 11.69 8.86 -20.97
CA ASP A 171 12.42 7.61 -20.80
C ASP A 171 11.48 6.42 -20.56
N LYS A 172 10.17 6.67 -20.39
CA LYS A 172 9.13 5.72 -19.96
C LYS A 172 9.38 5.08 -18.60
N MET A 173 10.44 5.49 -17.92
CA MET A 173 10.81 5.03 -16.59
C MET A 173 11.39 6.17 -15.77
N MET A 174 11.26 6.09 -14.44
CA MET A 174 11.77 7.10 -13.53
C MET A 174 12.00 6.52 -12.14
N GLU A 175 13.15 6.81 -11.55
CA GLU A 175 13.42 6.54 -10.14
C GLU A 175 12.76 7.59 -9.24
N CYS A 176 12.03 7.12 -8.23
CA CYS A 176 11.43 7.96 -7.22
C CYS A 176 11.30 7.21 -5.90
N HIS A 177 10.56 7.81 -4.96
CA HIS A 177 10.14 7.14 -3.74
C HIS A 177 8.63 6.95 -3.76
N PHE A 178 8.15 5.95 -3.03
CA PHE A 178 6.73 5.77 -2.83
C PHE A 178 6.39 5.34 -1.40
N ARG A 179 5.12 5.51 -1.05
CA ARG A 179 4.48 4.90 0.12
C ARG A 179 3.02 4.60 -0.20
N PHE A 180 2.47 3.58 0.46
CA PHE A 180 1.06 3.18 0.27
C PHE A 180 0.24 3.18 1.58
N ARG A 181 0.90 3.50 2.70
CA ARG A 181 0.27 3.75 4.00
C ARG A 181 0.78 5.07 4.55
N HIS A 182 -0.10 5.86 5.13
CA HIS A 182 0.30 7.04 5.88
C HIS A 182 1.27 6.64 7.01
N GLN A 183 2.30 7.47 7.27
CA GLN A 183 3.42 7.22 8.20
C GLN A 183 4.36 6.07 7.84
N MET A 184 4.14 5.36 6.75
CA MET A 184 5.14 4.45 6.21
C MET A 184 6.33 5.27 5.70
N ALA A 185 7.55 4.83 6.02
CA ALA A 185 8.77 5.39 5.45
C ALA A 185 8.74 5.30 3.92
N LEU A 186 9.32 6.31 3.27
CA LEU A 186 9.48 6.31 1.81
C LEU A 186 10.38 5.14 1.39
N VAL A 187 9.91 4.37 0.40
CA VAL A 187 10.65 3.25 -0.17
C VAL A 187 11.11 3.62 -1.58
N PRO A 188 12.38 3.41 -1.94
CA PRO A 188 12.86 3.61 -3.30
C PRO A 188 12.16 2.68 -4.30
N CYS A 189 11.74 3.23 -5.43
CA CYS A 189 11.10 2.48 -6.50
C CYS A 189 11.39 3.08 -7.88
N VAL A 190 11.10 2.28 -8.91
CA VAL A 190 11.11 2.68 -10.31
C VAL A 190 9.68 2.66 -10.82
N LEU A 191 9.23 3.76 -11.40
CA LEU A 191 7.98 3.83 -12.15
C LEU A 191 8.23 3.46 -13.60
N THR A 192 7.29 2.74 -14.22
CA THR A 192 7.23 2.52 -15.66
C THR A 192 5.86 2.95 -16.18
N LEU A 193 5.84 3.93 -17.10
CA LEU A 193 4.60 4.55 -17.59
C LEU A 193 3.98 3.74 -18.73
N ASN A 194 2.71 3.37 -18.56
CA ASN A 194 1.91 2.72 -19.59
C ASN A 194 1.15 3.75 -20.45
N GLN A 195 0.71 3.33 -21.65
CA GLN A 195 -0.04 4.19 -22.58
C GLN A 195 -1.39 4.68 -22.02
N ASP A 196 -2.02 3.92 -21.12
CA ASP A 196 -3.30 4.28 -20.47
C ASP A 196 -3.13 5.32 -19.34
N GLY A 197 -1.89 5.70 -19.03
CA GLY A 197 -1.52 6.59 -17.93
C GLY A 197 -1.36 5.89 -16.58
N SER A 198 -1.53 4.56 -16.52
CA SER A 198 -1.16 3.79 -15.34
C SER A 198 0.34 3.62 -15.23
N VAL A 199 0.83 3.28 -14.05
CA VAL A 199 2.24 2.92 -13.84
C VAL A 199 2.39 1.53 -13.25
N TRP A 200 3.43 0.83 -13.68
CA TRP A 200 4.05 -0.21 -12.88
C TRP A 200 5.00 0.44 -11.89
N VAL A 201 5.02 -0.06 -10.66
CA VAL A 201 5.91 0.39 -9.59
C VAL A 201 6.72 -0.81 -9.15
N THR A 202 8.03 -0.77 -9.42
CA THR A 202 8.98 -1.82 -9.06
C THR A 202 9.82 -1.35 -7.88
N LEU A 203 9.81 -2.11 -6.80
CA LEU A 203 10.47 -1.72 -5.55
C LEU A 203 11.89 -2.27 -5.53
N VAL A 204 12.83 -1.47 -5.02
CA VAL A 204 14.22 -1.94 -4.83
C VAL A 204 14.27 -3.05 -3.77
N LYS A 205 13.39 -3.00 -2.78
CA LYS A 205 13.21 -4.05 -1.76
C LYS A 205 11.73 -4.39 -1.64
N PRO A 206 11.35 -5.68 -1.51
CA PRO A 206 9.97 -6.08 -1.31
C PRO A 206 9.35 -5.38 -0.10
N ALA A 207 8.14 -4.85 -0.26
CA ALA A 207 7.39 -4.22 0.81
C ALA A 207 6.32 -5.17 1.36
N ARG A 208 6.17 -5.14 2.68
CA ARG A 208 5.20 -5.96 3.40
C ARG A 208 3.78 -5.41 3.23
N ALA A 209 2.84 -6.29 2.90
CA ALA A 209 1.40 -6.05 2.92
C ALA A 209 0.93 -4.91 2.01
N ILE A 210 1.51 -4.80 0.81
CA ILE A 210 0.91 -4.01 -0.27
C ILE A 210 -0.53 -4.49 -0.45
N THR A 211 -1.48 -3.55 -0.55
CA THR A 211 -2.91 -3.88 -0.55
C THR A 211 -3.64 -3.19 -1.69
N PRO A 212 -4.29 -3.94 -2.60
CA PRO A 212 -5.14 -3.36 -3.63
C PRO A 212 -6.26 -2.51 -3.01
N GLY A 213 -6.58 -1.39 -3.65
CA GLY A 213 -7.55 -0.42 -3.16
C GLY A 213 -6.95 0.74 -2.38
N GLN A 214 -5.76 0.59 -1.80
CA GLN A 214 -4.99 1.71 -1.24
C GLN A 214 -4.34 2.54 -2.35
N PHE A 215 -3.85 3.73 -2.02
CA PHE A 215 -3.15 4.60 -2.98
C PHE A 215 -1.63 4.43 -2.84
N ALA A 216 -0.94 4.27 -3.95
CA ALA A 216 0.50 4.45 -4.05
C ALA A 216 0.78 5.93 -4.34
N VAL A 217 1.47 6.60 -3.41
CA VAL A 217 1.83 8.03 -3.51
C VAL A 217 3.31 8.15 -3.82
N PHE A 218 3.63 9.00 -4.82
CA PHE A 218 4.98 9.12 -5.39
C PHE A 218 5.66 10.42 -4.99
N TYR A 219 6.96 10.35 -4.72
CA TYR A 219 7.77 11.46 -4.21
C TYR A 219 9.12 11.56 -4.93
N LYS A 220 9.57 12.79 -5.20
CA LYS A 220 10.93 13.09 -5.70
C LYS A 220 11.54 14.19 -4.82
N GLY A 221 12.53 13.83 -4.01
CA GLY A 221 12.92 14.68 -2.88
C GLY A 221 11.72 14.91 -1.97
N ASP A 222 11.46 16.17 -1.61
CA ASP A 222 10.32 16.54 -0.77
C ASP A 222 9.02 16.78 -1.57
N GLU A 223 9.05 16.71 -2.89
CA GLU A 223 7.87 16.95 -3.74
C GLU A 223 6.99 15.71 -3.82
N CYS A 224 5.72 15.86 -3.43
CA CYS A 224 4.67 14.90 -3.74
C CYS A 224 4.26 15.09 -5.20
N LEU A 225 4.50 14.07 -6.03
CA LEU A 225 4.21 14.11 -7.45
C LEU A 225 2.72 13.84 -7.73
N GLY A 226 2.09 13.06 -6.86
CA GLY A 226 0.72 12.58 -7.03
C GLY A 226 0.55 11.14 -6.60
N SER A 227 -0.56 10.52 -6.97
CA SER A 227 -0.84 9.13 -6.58
C SER A 227 -1.77 8.38 -7.54
N GLY A 228 -1.74 7.05 -7.43
CA GLY A 228 -2.64 6.16 -8.13
C GLY A 228 -3.16 5.06 -7.20
N LYS A 229 -4.42 4.67 -7.37
CA LYS A 229 -5.03 3.55 -6.65
C LYS A 229 -4.37 2.25 -7.12
N ILE A 230 -3.85 1.45 -6.19
CA ILE A 230 -3.27 0.14 -6.45
C ILE A 230 -4.37 -0.79 -6.93
N LEU A 231 -4.25 -1.30 -8.15
CA LEU A 231 -5.23 -2.20 -8.76
C LEU A 231 -4.79 -3.65 -8.66
N ARG A 232 -3.52 -3.91 -8.93
CA ARG A 232 -2.94 -5.25 -8.99
C ARG A 232 -1.57 -5.25 -8.35
N MET A 233 -1.18 -6.41 -7.87
CA MET A 233 0.17 -6.66 -7.37
C MET A 233 0.78 -7.81 -8.17
N GLY A 234 2.11 -7.82 -8.24
CA GLY A 234 2.85 -8.95 -8.75
C GLY A 234 2.80 -10.16 -7.81
N PRO A 235 3.47 -11.25 -8.19
CA PRO A 235 3.60 -12.43 -7.34
C PRO A 235 4.29 -12.09 -6.01
N SER A 236 3.91 -12.81 -4.95
CA SER A 236 4.60 -12.69 -3.66
C SER A 236 6.00 -13.32 -3.71
N VAL A 237 6.88 -12.91 -2.80
CA VAL A 237 8.20 -13.54 -2.63
C VAL A 237 8.06 -15.05 -2.41
N TYR A 238 7.04 -15.48 -1.64
CA TYR A 238 6.72 -16.90 -1.46
C TYR A 238 6.38 -17.61 -2.76
N THR A 239 5.50 -17.02 -3.59
CA THR A 239 5.11 -17.58 -4.89
C THR A 239 6.32 -17.73 -5.82
N MET A 240 7.21 -16.73 -5.82
CA MET A 240 8.43 -16.76 -6.62
C MET A 240 9.41 -17.84 -6.16
N GLN A 241 9.56 -18.03 -4.84
CA GLN A 241 10.40 -19.09 -4.27
C GLN A 241 9.90 -20.48 -4.64
N GLN A 242 8.59 -20.71 -4.59
CA GLN A 242 7.97 -21.98 -4.98
C GLN A 242 8.17 -22.30 -6.47
N GLY A 243 8.15 -21.29 -7.34
CA GLY A 243 8.44 -21.46 -8.77
C GLY A 243 9.88 -21.95 -9.02
N LYS A 244 10.87 -21.31 -8.39
CA LYS A 244 12.29 -21.68 -8.52
C LYS A 244 12.58 -23.11 -8.04
N ASN A 245 12.03 -23.48 -6.89
CA ASN A 245 12.21 -24.83 -6.34
C ASN A 245 11.64 -25.94 -7.25
N ARG A 246 10.65 -25.63 -8.11
CA ARG A 246 10.09 -26.59 -9.08
C ARG A 246 10.97 -26.74 -10.33
N GLU A 247 11.67 -25.69 -10.73
CA GLU A 247 12.60 -25.71 -11.86
C GLU A 247 13.94 -26.39 -11.51
N GLU A 248 14.33 -26.39 -10.24
CA GLU A 248 15.56 -27.01 -9.71
C GLU A 248 15.38 -28.47 -9.23
N GLY A 249 14.24 -29.12 -9.53
CA GLY A 249 13.99 -30.54 -9.24
C GLY A 249 15.00 -31.49 -9.91
N PRO A 250 15.19 -32.74 -9.42
CA PRO A 250 16.35 -33.56 -9.76
C PRO A 250 16.42 -33.82 -11.27
N LYS A 251 17.51 -33.37 -11.90
CA LYS A 251 17.90 -33.84 -13.24
C LYS A 251 17.98 -35.37 -13.16
N LYS A 252 17.15 -36.05 -13.93
CA LYS A 252 17.19 -37.51 -14.06
C LYS A 252 18.63 -37.92 -14.38
N GLU A 253 19.28 -38.62 -13.46
CA GLU A 253 20.42 -39.46 -13.78
C GLU A 253 19.90 -40.57 -14.69
N GLU A 254 20.12 -40.43 -16.00
CA GLU A 254 20.13 -41.57 -16.92
C GLU A 254 21.27 -42.49 -16.48
N ILE A 255 20.94 -43.48 -15.65
CA ILE A 255 21.79 -44.62 -15.42
C ILE A 255 21.64 -45.52 -16.64
N ASP A 256 22.55 -45.34 -17.59
CA ASP A 256 22.80 -46.24 -18.71
C ASP A 256 23.14 -47.63 -18.15
N LYS A 257 22.17 -48.55 -18.15
CA LYS A 257 22.41 -49.98 -17.96
C LYS A 257 22.42 -50.63 -19.34
N ILE A 258 23.60 -50.72 -19.93
CA ILE A 258 23.88 -51.66 -21.02
C ILE A 258 24.64 -52.82 -20.39
N GLU A 259 23.94 -53.92 -20.10
CA GLU A 259 24.56 -55.22 -19.82
C GLU A 259 25.06 -55.82 -21.14
N PRO A 260 26.27 -56.42 -21.20
CA PRO A 260 26.69 -57.17 -22.37
C PRO A 260 26.04 -58.57 -22.33
N ALA A 261 25.35 -58.93 -23.40
CA ALA A 261 24.88 -60.29 -23.63
C ALA A 261 26.05 -61.23 -23.94
N THR A 262 25.97 -62.42 -23.35
CA THR A 262 26.82 -63.61 -23.56
C THR A 262 26.95 -64.02 -25.02
#